data_AF-A0A256Z1A5-F1
#
_entry.id   AF-A0A256Z1A5-F1
#
_cell.length_a   1.000
_cell.length_b   1.000
_cell.length_c   1.000
_cell.angle_alpha   90.00
_cell.angle_beta   90.00
_cell.angle_gamma   90.00
#
_symmetry.space_group_name_H-M   'P 1'
#
loop_
_entity.id
_entity.type
_entity.pdbx_description
1 polymer ?
#
loop_
_entity_poly.entity_id
_entity_poly.type
_entity_poly.pdbx_seq_one_letter_code
_entity_poly.pdbx_strand_id
1 'polypeptide(L)'
;METSISLYLFPELCKMERVPKEFYSSRRDYDVSPASTSIDWYAAYPDAYVGDARKANAEKGRRIVEAHVEKLVELIRKIKRDDKVLRKLKKFNEELKKPEPKARS
;
A
#
# COMPACT_ATOMS: atom_id res chain seq x y z
N MET A 1 10.19 -1.76 -6.66
CA MET A 1 10.19 -0.67 -5.65
C MET A 1 10.75 -1.21 -4.33
N GLU A 2 10.15 -2.28 -3.81
CA GLU A 2 10.54 -2.93 -2.55
C GLU A 2 12.03 -3.28 -2.49
N THR A 3 12.60 -3.88 -3.53
CA THR A 3 14.06 -4.16 -3.58
C THR A 3 14.91 -2.92 -3.33
N SER A 4 14.52 -1.75 -3.85
CA SER A 4 15.27 -0.50 -3.60
C SER A 4 15.16 -0.08 -2.13
N ILE A 5 13.98 -0.23 -1.53
CA ILE A 5 13.77 0.04 -0.09
C ILE A 5 14.64 -0.91 0.74
N SER A 6 14.64 -2.20 0.44
CA SER A 6 15.48 -3.19 1.12
C SER A 6 16.97 -2.89 0.98
N LEU A 7 17.43 -2.51 -0.22
CA LEU A 7 18.81 -2.09 -0.44
C LEU A 7 19.22 -0.85 0.36
N TYR A 8 18.28 0.03 0.69
CA TYR A 8 18.55 1.21 1.51
C TYR A 8 18.55 0.90 3.01
N LEU A 9 17.57 0.14 3.50
CA LEU A 9 17.38 -0.12 4.92
C LEU A 9 18.22 -1.29 5.44
N PHE A 10 18.37 -2.35 4.64
CA PHE A 10 18.99 -3.63 5.01
C PHE A 10 19.82 -4.20 3.84
N PRO A 11 20.82 -3.45 3.34
CA PRO A 11 21.62 -3.85 2.17
C PRO A 11 22.23 -5.25 2.32
N GLU A 12 22.62 -5.64 3.53
CA GLU A 12 23.23 -6.93 3.85
C GLU A 12 22.29 -8.13 3.62
N LEU A 13 20.98 -7.92 3.69
CA LEU A 13 19.95 -8.96 3.50
C LEU A 13 19.50 -9.09 2.03
N CYS A 14 19.82 -8.11 1.19
CA CYS A 14 19.34 -8.05 -0.19
C CYS A 14 20.41 -8.52 -1.19
N LYS A 15 20.42 -9.82 -1.51
CA LYS A 15 21.37 -10.45 -2.43
C LYS A 15 21.02 -10.19 -3.89
N MET A 16 21.42 -9.03 -4.42
CA MET A 16 21.12 -8.59 -5.78
C MET A 16 21.66 -9.52 -6.87
N GLU A 17 22.71 -10.28 -6.58
CA GLU A 17 23.27 -11.31 -7.45
C GLU A 17 22.30 -12.48 -7.72
N ARG A 18 21.25 -12.64 -6.89
CA ARG A 18 20.22 -13.67 -7.03
C ARG A 18 18.99 -13.20 -7.81
N VAL A 19 18.95 -11.93 -8.25
CA VAL A 19 17.83 -11.41 -9.02
C VAL A 19 17.80 -12.11 -10.39
N PRO A 20 16.66 -12.73 -10.79
CA PRO A 20 16.57 -13.43 -12.05
C PRO A 20 16.73 -12.47 -13.24
N LYS A 21 17.25 -12.99 -14.36
CA LYS A 21 17.41 -12.22 -15.60
C LYS A 21 16.06 -11.92 -16.25
N GLU A 22 15.14 -12.87 -16.16
CA GLU A 22 13.78 -12.76 -16.71
C GLU A 22 12.79 -12.34 -15.63
N PHE A 23 11.76 -11.60 -16.05
CA PHE A 23 10.61 -11.26 -15.20
C PHE A 23 9.33 -11.45 -15.99
N TYR A 24 8.26 -11.80 -15.30
CA TYR A 24 6.98 -12.15 -15.92
C TYR A 24 5.88 -11.32 -15.27
N SER A 25 4.86 -10.96 -16.05
CA SER A 25 3.69 -10.22 -15.58
C SER A 25 2.54 -11.13 -15.16
N SER A 26 2.48 -12.36 -15.67
CA SER A 26 1.62 -13.47 -15.22
C SER A 26 1.93 -14.70 -16.08
N ARG A 27 1.90 -15.89 -15.49
CA ARG A 27 1.91 -17.19 -16.17
C ARG A 27 0.58 -17.94 -16.04
N ARG A 28 -0.49 -17.26 -15.61
CA ARG A 28 -1.81 -17.86 -15.42
C ARG A 28 -2.35 -18.37 -16.76
N ASP A 29 -2.83 -19.60 -16.78
CA ASP A 29 -3.31 -20.32 -17.95
C ASP A 29 -4.81 -20.66 -17.92
N TYR A 30 -5.55 -20.12 -16.94
CA TYR A 30 -7.01 -20.25 -16.83
C TYR A 30 -7.71 -18.89 -16.71
N ASP A 31 -9.01 -18.88 -17.05
CA ASP A 31 -9.90 -17.74 -16.84
C ASP A 31 -11.23 -18.20 -16.23
N VAL A 32 -11.55 -17.65 -15.07
CA VAL A 32 -12.80 -17.89 -14.33
C VAL A 32 -13.51 -16.57 -14.02
N SER A 33 -13.20 -15.51 -14.77
CA SER A 33 -13.80 -14.19 -14.56
C SER A 33 -15.34 -14.24 -14.57
N PRO A 34 -16.01 -13.49 -13.67
CA PRO A 34 -15.46 -12.49 -12.75
C PRO A 34 -15.00 -13.05 -11.39
N ALA A 35 -14.95 -14.39 -11.23
CA ALA A 35 -14.51 -15.00 -9.98
C ALA A 35 -12.99 -14.92 -9.79
N SER A 36 -12.55 -14.98 -8.54
CA SER A 36 -11.14 -15.15 -8.16
C SER A 36 -10.98 -16.46 -7.40
N THR A 37 -9.78 -17.03 -7.45
CA THR A 37 -9.49 -18.30 -6.78
C THR A 37 -8.37 -18.13 -5.76
N SER A 38 -8.29 -19.04 -4.80
CA SER A 38 -7.19 -19.08 -3.84
C SER A 38 -5.82 -19.41 -4.47
N ILE A 39 -5.79 -19.92 -5.70
CA ILE A 39 -4.56 -20.30 -6.41
C ILE A 39 -4.06 -19.19 -7.36
N ASP A 40 -4.82 -18.11 -7.55
CA ASP A 40 -4.52 -17.05 -8.54
C ASP A 40 -3.08 -16.54 -8.46
N TRP A 41 -2.58 -16.31 -7.25
CA TRP A 41 -1.20 -15.84 -7.06
C TRP A 41 -0.17 -16.89 -7.46
N TYR A 42 -0.33 -18.14 -7.03
CA TYR A 42 0.63 -19.21 -7.29
C TYR A 42 0.63 -19.65 -8.75
N ALA A 43 -0.54 -19.63 -9.40
CA ALA A 43 -0.66 -19.92 -10.81
C ALA A 43 -0.07 -18.80 -11.68
N ALA A 44 -0.31 -17.53 -11.31
CA ALA A 44 0.25 -16.39 -12.03
C ALA A 44 1.76 -16.22 -11.82
N TYR A 45 2.26 -16.49 -10.60
CA TYR A 45 3.63 -16.19 -10.19
C TYR A 45 4.27 -17.36 -9.41
N PRO A 46 4.60 -18.47 -10.09
CA PRO A 46 5.19 -19.65 -9.43
C PRO A 46 6.49 -19.36 -8.67
N ASP A 47 7.27 -18.39 -9.16
CA ASP A 47 8.55 -17.98 -8.57
C ASP A 47 8.37 -16.91 -7.47
N ALA A 48 7.13 -16.58 -7.09
CA ALA A 48 6.76 -15.54 -6.13
C ALA A 48 7.41 -14.16 -6.41
N TYR A 49 7.71 -13.88 -7.68
CA TYR A 49 8.44 -12.70 -8.11
C TYR A 49 7.74 -12.03 -9.29
N VAL A 50 7.45 -10.74 -9.14
CA VAL A 50 6.71 -9.95 -10.12
C VAL A 50 7.44 -8.64 -10.40
N GLY A 51 7.72 -8.37 -11.67
CA GLY A 51 8.41 -7.16 -12.12
C GLY A 51 9.93 -7.25 -12.17
N ASP A 52 10.58 -6.16 -12.59
CA ASP A 52 12.03 -6.11 -12.82
C ASP A 52 12.77 -5.38 -11.68
N ALA A 53 13.36 -6.14 -10.77
CA ALA A 53 14.16 -5.63 -9.66
C ALA A 53 15.60 -5.24 -10.06
N ARG A 54 16.08 -5.56 -11.26
CA ARG A 54 17.48 -5.27 -11.68
C ARG A 54 17.79 -3.78 -11.71
N LYS A 55 16.75 -2.94 -11.86
CA LYS A 55 16.86 -1.47 -11.85
C LYS A 55 16.86 -0.88 -10.44
N ALA A 56 16.79 -1.70 -9.39
CA ALA A 56 16.78 -1.25 -8.00
C ALA A 56 18.16 -0.76 -7.56
N ASN A 57 18.19 0.27 -6.73
CA ASN A 57 19.40 0.73 -6.05
C ASN A 57 19.05 1.44 -4.74
N ALA A 58 20.05 1.59 -3.87
CA ALA A 58 19.87 2.19 -2.55
C ALA A 58 19.43 3.67 -2.62
N GLU A 59 19.91 4.44 -3.59
CA GLU A 59 19.53 5.86 -3.74
C GLU A 59 18.04 6.03 -4.07
N LYS A 60 17.48 5.17 -4.92
CA LYS A 60 16.03 5.10 -5.15
C LYS A 60 15.30 4.74 -3.86
N GLY A 61 15.81 3.78 -3.12
CA GLY A 61 15.27 3.35 -1.83
C GLY A 61 15.18 4.50 -0.83
N ARG A 62 16.29 5.24 -0.67
CA ARG A 62 16.40 6.41 0.19
C ARG A 62 15.33 7.44 -0.15
N ARG A 63 15.23 7.84 -1.42
CA ARG A 63 14.22 8.82 -1.87
C ARG A 63 12.80 8.36 -1.60
N ILE A 64 12.50 7.07 -1.82
CA ILE A 64 11.17 6.51 -1.55
C ILE A 64 10.87 6.55 -0.05
N VAL A 65 11.79 6.07 0.78
CA VAL A 65 11.59 6.00 2.24
C VAL A 65 11.48 7.40 2.84
N GLU A 66 12.39 8.32 2.51
CA GLU A 66 12.35 9.69 3.02
C GLU A 66 11.03 10.39 2.67
N ALA A 67 10.58 10.29 1.42
CA ALA A 67 9.32 10.88 0.99
C ALA A 67 8.09 10.27 1.71
N HIS A 68 8.13 8.96 2.01
CA HIS A 68 7.06 8.32 2.79
C HIS A 68 7.08 8.76 4.26
N VAL A 69 8.26 8.82 4.87
CA VAL A 69 8.44 9.25 6.27
C VAL A 69 7.99 10.70 6.43
N GLU A 70 8.37 11.59 5.52
CA GLU A 70 7.96 12.99 5.54
C GLU A 70 6.44 13.13 5.52
N LYS A 71 5.76 12.47 4.57
CA LYS A 71 4.30 12.47 4.47
C LYS A 71 3.62 11.87 5.70
N LEU A 72 4.17 10.78 6.25
CA LEU A 72 3.64 10.14 7.44
C LEU A 72 3.74 11.07 8.66
N VAL A 73 4.88 11.72 8.85
CA VAL A 73 5.09 12.70 9.93
C VAL A 73 4.13 13.87 9.78
N GLU A 74 3.97 14.41 8.57
CA GLU A 74 3.02 15.48 8.30
C GLU A 74 1.58 15.07 8.62
N LEU A 75 1.17 13.88 8.16
CA LEU A 75 -0.15 13.30 8.43
C LEU A 75 -0.41 13.17 9.93
N ILE A 76 0.53 12.58 10.68
CA ILE A 76 0.40 12.42 12.13
C ILE A 76 0.28 13.77 12.82
N ARG A 77 1.08 14.78 12.41
CA ARG A 77 0.99 16.13 12.96
C ARG A 77 -0.36 16.78 12.69
N LYS A 78 -0.90 16.64 11.47
CA LYS A 78 -2.23 17.15 11.10
C LYS A 78 -3.32 16.49 11.93
N ILE A 79 -3.28 15.16 12.08
CA ILE A 79 -4.23 14.41 12.92
C ILE A 79 -4.15 14.86 14.37
N LYS A 80 -2.95 14.93 14.96
CA LYS A 80 -2.78 15.32 16.38
C LYS A 80 -3.15 16.76 16.68
N ARG A 81 -3.09 17.66 15.70
CA ARG A 81 -3.50 19.07 15.83
C ARG A 81 -5.00 19.26 15.59
N ASP A 82 -5.67 18.33 14.92
CA ASP A 82 -7.10 18.43 14.70
C ASP A 82 -7.88 18.08 15.97
N ASP A 83 -8.77 18.97 16.35
CA ASP A 83 -9.74 18.79 17.42
C ASP A 83 -11.19 18.88 16.89
N LYS A 84 -11.36 19.09 15.57
CA LYS A 84 -12.65 19.38 14.94
C LYS A 84 -13.38 18.11 14.53
N VAL A 85 -12.68 17.10 14.02
CA VAL A 85 -13.30 15.85 13.53
C VAL A 85 -14.04 15.15 14.65
N LEU A 86 -13.40 14.96 15.81
CA LEU A 86 -14.05 14.35 16.97
C LEU A 86 -15.27 15.14 17.46
N ARG A 87 -15.21 16.48 17.43
CA ARG A 87 -16.37 17.31 17.77
C ARG A 87 -17.52 17.14 16.78
N LYS A 88 -17.23 17.11 15.48
CA LYS A 88 -18.23 16.87 14.43
C LYS A 88 -18.86 15.49 14.57
N LEU A 89 -18.06 14.46 14.84
CA LEU A 89 -18.55 13.10 15.08
C LEU A 89 -19.49 13.04 16.29
N LYS A 90 -19.11 13.67 17.41
CA LYS A 90 -19.97 13.78 18.59
C LYS A 90 -21.29 14.47 18.26
N LYS A 91 -21.25 15.62 17.57
CA LYS A 91 -22.44 16.35 17.15
C LYS A 91 -23.37 15.49 16.28
N PHE A 92 -22.82 14.83 15.26
CA PHE A 92 -23.58 13.94 14.39
C PHE A 92 -24.28 12.81 15.16
N ASN A 93 -23.57 12.18 16.10
CA ASN A 93 -24.15 11.11 16.92
C ASN A 93 -25.26 11.62 17.86
N GLU A 94 -25.14 12.83 18.40
CA GLU A 94 -26.19 13.44 19.22
C GLU A 94 -27.43 13.80 18.40
N GLU A 95 -27.26 14.26 17.16
CA GLU A 95 -28.36 14.52 16.23
C GLU A 95 -29.10 13.22 15.86
N LEU A 96 -28.40 12.10 15.64
CA LEU A 96 -29.04 10.81 15.38
C LEU A 96 -29.94 10.31 16.52
N LYS A 97 -29.59 10.64 17.78
CA LYS A 97 -30.41 10.28 18.95
C LYS A 97 -31.71 11.08 19.03
N LYS A 98 -31.82 12.17 18.27
CA LYS A 98 -33.02 13.02 18.17
C LYS A 98 -33.51 12.99 16.73
N PRO A 99 -34.20 11.91 16.29
CA PRO A 99 -34.73 11.86 14.94
C PRO A 99 -35.85 12.91 14.80
N GLU A 100 -35.50 14.14 14.44
CA GLU A 100 -36.48 15.09 13.94
C GLU A 100 -36.84 14.64 12.52
N PRO A 101 -38.13 14.38 12.24
CA PRO A 101 -38.54 14.05 10.89
C PRO A 101 -38.19 15.22 9.98
N LYS A 102 -37.32 14.99 8.99
CA LYS A 102 -37.06 16.00 7.95
C LYS A 102 -38.40 16.36 7.30
N ALA A 103 -38.83 17.61 7.45
CA ALA A 103 -40.00 18.12 6.77
C ALA A 103 -39.82 17.87 5.26
N ARG A 104 -40.75 17.12 4.67
CA ARG A 104 -40.81 16.90 3.21
C ARG A 104 -41.11 18.26 2.56
N SER A 105 -40.20 18.72 1.70
CA SER A 105 -40.46 19.80 0.73
C SER A 105 -41.24 19.27 -0.46
#